data_AF-A0A225WNX6-F1
#
_entry.id   AF-A0A225WNX6-F1
#
_cell.length_a   1.000
_cell.length_b   1.000
_cell.length_c   1.000
_cell.angle_alpha   90.00
_cell.angle_beta   90.00
_cell.angle_gamma   90.00
#
_symmetry.space_group_name_H-M   'P 1'
#
loop_
_entity.id
_entity.type
_entity.pdbx_description
1 polymer ?
#
loop_
_entity_poly.entity_id
_entity_poly.type
_entity_poly.pdbx_seq_one_letter_code
_entity_poly.pdbx_strand_id
1 'polypeptide(L)'
;MFNAEKIKQAVGDTTYAKRLYQRWKRNGFEEKAVYDTLWKQHRLGTDNQVYKLYQNYVTWLDLHHPLNVDLGAKNMFASEKLTKAAENPAYANVLFGRWKRRGFTMINVRDQFKRMKITSEQPLYSVYNNYLAWLRIHYPKGDQPKTTDIAFLFNRDRINRAQKDAEFEIKLFAKWKSADFDENGVYNKLLTMSSSRKRVDDDLYAVYVRYLNWLEVNHPLPPLRNRRS
;
A
#
# COMPACT_ATOMS: atom_id res chain seq x y z
N MET A 1 24.32 22.09 22.71
CA MET A 1 24.53 21.85 21.25
C MET A 1 24.03 23.02 20.39
N PHE A 2 23.03 23.76 20.86
CA PHE A 2 22.52 24.99 20.25
C PHE A 2 23.11 26.25 20.91
N ASN A 3 24.41 26.30 21.22
CA ASN A 3 24.99 27.54 21.75
C ASN A 3 25.35 28.48 20.59
N ALA A 4 25.41 29.78 20.85
CA ALA A 4 25.59 30.79 19.80
C ALA A 4 26.88 30.58 18.98
N GLU A 5 27.99 30.23 19.63
CA GLU A 5 29.27 29.95 18.95
C GLU A 5 29.16 28.81 17.94
N LYS A 6 28.53 27.70 18.31
CA LYS A 6 28.36 26.52 17.43
C LYS A 6 27.39 26.79 16.28
N ILE A 7 26.34 27.57 16.51
CA ILE A 7 25.42 27.99 15.45
C ILE A 7 26.13 28.92 14.47
N LYS A 8 26.87 29.91 14.97
CA LYS A 8 27.66 30.83 14.14
C LYS A 8 28.71 30.08 13.31
N GLN A 9 29.39 29.10 13.91
CA GLN A 9 30.35 28.25 13.20
C GLN A 9 29.66 27.40 12.13
N ALA A 10 28.51 26.79 12.43
CA ALA A 10 27.77 25.98 11.46
C ALA A 10 27.19 26.79 10.29
N VAL A 11 26.85 28.06 10.51
CA VAL A 11 26.43 28.97 9.44
C VAL A 11 27.56 29.24 8.45
N GLY A 12 28.81 29.38 8.93
CA GLY A 12 29.98 29.70 8.09
C GLY A 12 30.72 28.48 7.52
N ASP A 13 30.57 27.30 8.13
CA ASP A 13 31.31 26.09 7.77
C ASP A 13 30.35 24.91 7.53
N THR A 14 30.24 24.50 6.26
CA THR A 14 29.36 23.40 5.84
C THR A 14 29.79 22.03 6.37
N THR A 15 31.09 21.81 6.59
CA THR A 15 31.61 20.57 7.17
C THR A 15 31.26 20.50 8.65
N TYR A 16 31.42 21.63 9.35
CA TYR A 16 31.00 21.73 10.74
C TYR A 16 29.49 21.54 10.89
N ALA A 17 28.69 22.15 10.01
CA ALA A 17 27.24 22.01 10.01
C ALA A 17 26.80 20.54 9.93
N LYS A 18 27.38 19.75 9.01
CA LYS A 18 27.08 18.31 8.90
C LYS A 18 27.38 17.54 10.18
N ARG A 19 28.50 17.82 10.85
CA ARG A 19 28.84 17.21 12.16
C ARG A 19 27.85 17.62 13.24
N LEU A 20 27.37 18.86 13.19
CA LEU A 20 26.36 19.37 14.12
C LEU A 20 25.01 18.67 13.91
N TYR A 21 24.60 18.45 12.67
CA TYR A 21 23.37 17.72 12.33
C TYR A 21 23.39 16.27 12.84
N GLN A 22 24.50 15.56 12.64
CA GLN A 22 24.71 14.22 13.20
C GLN A 22 24.57 14.19 14.71
N ARG A 23 25.12 15.21 15.40
CA ARG A 23 25.02 15.33 16.86
C ARG A 23 23.61 15.63 17.33
N TRP A 24 22.88 16.52 16.66
CA TRP A 24 21.46 16.76 16.96
C TRP A 24 20.66 15.46 16.85
N LYS A 25 20.81 14.75 15.72
CA LYS A 25 20.07 13.51 15.51
C LYS A 25 20.44 12.42 16.52
N ARG A 26 21.74 12.22 16.83
CA ARG A 26 22.19 11.24 17.82
C ARG A 26 21.59 11.48 19.21
N ASN A 27 21.23 12.73 19.53
CA ASN A 27 20.60 13.10 20.80
C ASN A 27 19.07 13.21 20.69
N GLY A 28 18.45 12.65 19.66
CA GLY A 28 17.00 12.58 19.52
C GLY A 28 16.32 13.89 19.11
N PHE A 29 17.08 14.90 18.68
CA PHE A 29 16.48 16.11 18.13
C PHE A 29 15.95 15.82 16.73
N GLU A 30 14.63 15.94 16.57
CA GLU A 30 13.92 15.86 15.30
C GLU A 30 13.59 17.26 14.76
N GLU A 31 13.14 17.37 13.51
CA GLU A 31 12.84 18.64 12.82
C GLU A 31 12.14 19.66 13.72
N LYS A 32 11.00 19.28 14.31
CA LYS A 32 10.20 20.19 15.16
C LYS A 32 10.99 20.66 16.39
N ALA A 33 11.75 19.79 17.03
CA ALA A 33 12.53 20.14 18.21
C ALA A 33 13.66 21.13 17.87
N VAL A 34 14.27 20.97 16.69
CA VAL A 34 15.31 21.88 16.20
C VAL A 34 14.72 23.23 15.79
N TYR A 35 13.58 23.23 15.08
CA TYR A 35 12.84 24.44 14.74
C TYR A 35 12.50 25.25 15.99
N ASP A 36 11.85 24.62 16.98
CA ASP A 36 11.42 25.27 18.22
C ASP A 36 12.61 25.85 19.00
N THR A 37 13.75 25.15 18.99
CA THR A 37 14.96 25.59 19.70
C THR A 37 15.63 26.78 19.00
N LEU A 38 15.78 26.73 17.68
CA LEU A 38 16.37 27.82 16.89
C LEU A 38 15.47 29.06 16.88
N TRP A 39 14.16 28.88 16.86
CA TRP A 39 13.19 29.97 16.99
C TRP A 39 13.36 30.72 18.31
N LYS A 40 13.40 29.97 19.43
CA LYS A 40 13.48 30.56 20.78
C LYS A 40 14.83 31.17 21.10
N GLN A 41 15.94 30.59 20.61
CA GLN A 41 17.29 30.95 21.07
C GLN A 41 18.13 31.70 20.04
N HIS A 42 17.82 31.59 18.74
CA HIS A 42 18.69 32.07 17.65
C HIS A 42 17.94 32.86 16.59
N ARG A 43 16.77 33.43 16.94
CA ARG A 43 16.00 34.35 16.07
C ARG A 43 15.71 33.77 14.67
N LEU A 44 15.42 32.47 14.57
CA LEU A 44 15.10 31.80 13.29
C LEU A 44 14.09 32.59 12.43
N GLY A 45 13.09 33.23 13.04
CA GLY A 45 12.06 34.00 12.33
C GLY A 45 12.53 35.28 11.65
N THR A 46 13.74 35.76 11.96
CA THR A 46 14.28 37.03 11.43
C THR A 46 15.72 36.91 10.91
N ASP A 47 16.45 35.85 11.27
CA ASP A 47 17.82 35.62 10.83
C ASP A 47 17.86 34.62 9.66
N ASN A 48 18.09 35.14 8.45
CA ASN A 48 18.15 34.34 7.21
C ASN A 48 19.22 33.26 7.23
N GLN A 49 20.35 33.48 7.92
CA GLN A 49 21.43 32.51 7.97
C GLN A 49 21.07 31.33 8.88
N VAL A 50 20.45 31.62 10.03
CA VAL A 50 19.95 30.58 10.94
C VAL A 50 18.78 29.81 10.31
N TYR A 51 17.91 30.49 9.56
CA TYR A 51 16.86 29.83 8.77
C TYR A 51 17.43 28.90 7.70
N LYS A 52 18.47 29.32 6.97
CA LYS A 52 19.16 28.47 5.99
C LYS A 52 19.84 27.26 6.65
N LEU A 53 20.42 27.43 7.83
CA LEU A 53 20.98 26.32 8.61
C LEU A 53 19.89 25.29 8.98
N TYR A 54 18.70 25.77 9.39
CA TYR A 54 17.55 24.90 9.65
C TYR A 54 17.12 24.15 8.39
N GLN A 55 16.95 24.82 7.25
CA GLN A 55 16.56 24.18 5.99
C GLN A 55 17.58 23.12 5.53
N ASN A 56 18.88 23.40 5.69
CA ASN A 56 19.93 22.44 5.41
C ASN A 56 19.89 21.23 6.35
N TYR A 57 19.55 21.44 7.62
CA TYR A 57 19.36 20.35 8.56
C TYR A 57 18.16 19.48 8.20
N VAL A 58 17.02 20.08 7.80
CA VAL A 58 15.85 19.35 7.28
C VAL A 58 16.26 18.52 6.07
N THR A 59 16.97 19.12 5.11
CA THR A 59 17.48 18.41 3.92
C THR A 59 18.44 17.28 4.29
N TRP A 60 19.27 17.47 5.32
CA TRP A 60 20.20 16.44 5.80
C TRP A 60 19.49 15.30 6.54
N LEU A 61 18.50 15.61 7.38
CA LEU A 61 17.62 14.63 8.02
C LEU A 61 16.90 13.81 6.97
N ASP A 62 16.35 14.46 5.96
CA ASP A 62 15.75 13.84 4.80
C ASP A 62 16.71 12.84 4.10
N LEU A 63 17.95 13.26 3.86
CA LEU A 63 18.95 12.43 3.19
C LEU A 63 19.44 11.23 4.02
N HIS A 64 19.61 11.40 5.34
CA HIS A 64 20.35 10.45 6.18
C HIS A 64 19.53 9.77 7.28
N HIS A 65 18.46 10.40 7.74
CA HIS A 65 17.62 9.92 8.83
C HIS A 65 16.16 10.30 8.57
N PRO A 66 15.57 9.80 7.46
CA PRO A 66 14.27 10.25 6.99
C PRO A 66 13.27 10.17 8.13
N LEU A 67 12.90 11.36 8.59
CA LEU A 67 11.89 11.55 9.61
C LEU A 67 10.56 11.04 9.08
N ASN A 68 9.58 10.89 9.96
CA ASN A 68 8.20 10.67 9.57
C ASN A 68 7.57 11.87 8.79
N VAL A 69 8.37 12.56 7.96
CA VAL A 69 8.01 13.25 6.72
C VAL A 69 8.83 12.61 5.57
N ASP A 70 8.40 11.44 5.17
CA ASP A 70 7.94 11.23 3.81
C ASP A 70 8.76 11.65 2.56
N LEU A 71 10.07 11.41 2.52
CA LEU A 71 10.75 11.16 1.22
C LEU A 71 10.37 9.81 0.59
N GLY A 72 9.61 9.01 1.34
CA GLY A 72 8.96 7.81 0.86
C GLY A 72 7.83 8.11 -0.11
N ALA A 73 6.92 9.05 0.18
CA ALA A 73 5.71 9.23 -0.60
C ALA A 73 5.92 10.04 -1.86
N LYS A 74 6.84 11.01 -1.88
CA LYS A 74 7.17 11.66 -3.17
C LYS A 74 7.63 10.62 -4.19
N ASN A 75 8.39 9.62 -3.75
CA ASN A 75 8.84 8.52 -4.59
C ASN A 75 7.79 7.38 -4.71
N MET A 76 7.01 7.06 -3.68
CA MET A 76 6.03 5.95 -3.68
C MET A 76 4.68 6.32 -4.28
N PHE A 77 4.34 7.60 -4.30
CA PHE A 77 3.19 8.16 -4.99
C PHE A 77 3.65 8.93 -6.24
N ALA A 78 4.88 8.69 -6.72
CA ALA A 78 5.27 9.14 -8.05
C ALA A 78 4.29 8.57 -9.09
N SER A 79 3.88 9.38 -10.06
CA SER A 79 2.85 9.00 -11.03
C SER A 79 3.20 7.68 -11.71
N GLU A 80 4.47 7.48 -12.06
CA GLU A 80 4.95 6.26 -12.74
C GLU A 80 4.77 5.01 -11.87
N LYS A 81 4.91 5.13 -10.55
CA LYS A 81 4.71 4.00 -9.64
C LYS A 81 3.25 3.70 -9.39
N LEU A 82 2.40 4.73 -9.37
CA LEU A 82 0.96 4.54 -9.30
C LEU A 82 0.45 3.87 -10.57
N THR A 83 0.89 4.32 -11.75
CA THR A 83 0.59 3.67 -13.03
C THR A 83 1.07 2.22 -13.03
N LYS A 84 2.34 1.98 -12.66
CA LYS A 84 2.88 0.62 -12.57
C LYS A 84 2.13 -0.25 -11.55
N ALA A 85 1.64 0.31 -10.46
CA ALA A 85 0.81 -0.42 -9.50
C ALA A 85 -0.62 -0.68 -10.00
N ALA A 86 -1.16 0.20 -10.86
CA ALA A 86 -2.44 -0.02 -11.52
C ALA A 86 -2.37 -1.18 -12.54
N GLU A 87 -1.24 -1.28 -13.24
CA GLU A 87 -1.02 -2.27 -14.31
C GLU A 87 -0.44 -3.59 -13.78
N ASN A 88 0.43 -3.55 -12.76
CA ASN A 88 1.13 -4.71 -12.23
C ASN A 88 0.76 -4.94 -10.77
N PRO A 89 -0.06 -5.94 -10.47
CA PRO A 89 -0.51 -6.15 -9.11
C PRO A 89 0.54 -6.74 -8.15
N ALA A 90 1.58 -7.43 -8.66
CA ALA A 90 2.70 -7.87 -7.83
C ALA A 90 3.48 -6.64 -7.33
N TYR A 91 3.66 -5.65 -8.20
CA TYR A 91 4.21 -4.36 -7.83
C TYR A 91 3.30 -3.60 -6.85
N ALA A 92 1.98 -3.62 -7.07
CA ALA A 92 1.00 -3.03 -6.16
C ALA A 92 1.15 -3.58 -4.74
N ASN A 93 1.24 -4.91 -4.57
CA ASN A 93 1.46 -5.52 -3.25
C ASN A 93 2.75 -5.05 -2.57
N VAL A 94 3.84 -4.92 -3.32
CA VAL A 94 5.11 -4.38 -2.79
C VAL A 94 4.93 -2.92 -2.35
N LEU A 95 4.23 -2.11 -3.15
CA LEU A 95 3.96 -0.72 -2.85
C LEU A 95 3.08 -0.57 -1.60
N PHE A 96 2.01 -1.34 -1.49
CA PHE A 96 1.10 -1.36 -0.35
C PHE A 96 1.79 -1.78 0.95
N GLY A 97 2.63 -2.81 0.89
CA GLY A 97 3.46 -3.22 2.02
C GLY A 97 4.46 -2.14 2.44
N ARG A 98 4.97 -1.33 1.51
CA ARG A 98 5.81 -0.17 1.86
C ARG A 98 5.00 0.96 2.48
N TRP A 99 3.83 1.31 1.93
CA TRP A 99 2.91 2.28 2.52
C TRP A 99 2.56 1.90 3.96
N LYS A 100 2.14 0.64 4.18
CA LYS A 100 1.76 0.21 5.52
C LYS A 100 2.93 0.18 6.51
N ARG A 101 4.11 -0.30 6.10
CA ARG A 101 5.33 -0.26 6.95
C ARG A 101 5.73 1.15 7.36
N ARG A 102 5.40 2.15 6.53
CA ARG A 102 5.62 3.57 6.82
C ARG A 102 4.44 4.26 7.53
N GLY A 103 3.47 3.49 8.01
CA GLY A 103 2.36 4.03 8.79
C GLY A 103 1.29 4.75 7.95
N PHE A 104 1.32 4.65 6.62
CA PHE A 104 0.23 5.19 5.81
C PHE A 104 -1.07 4.44 6.15
N THR A 105 -2.06 5.19 6.62
CA THR A 105 -3.43 4.72 6.74
C THR A 105 -4.20 5.01 5.45
N MET A 106 -5.41 4.47 5.33
CA MET A 106 -6.30 4.86 4.24
C MET A 106 -6.51 6.37 4.14
N ILE A 107 -6.53 7.08 5.28
CA ILE A 107 -6.74 8.53 5.31
C ILE A 107 -5.52 9.22 4.69
N ASN A 108 -4.31 8.80 5.08
CA ASN A 108 -3.07 9.37 4.55
C ASN A 108 -2.95 9.17 3.02
N VAL A 109 -3.25 7.96 2.53
CA VAL A 109 -3.18 7.67 1.08
C VAL A 109 -4.24 8.46 0.31
N ARG A 110 -5.47 8.54 0.84
CA ARG A 110 -6.56 9.32 0.23
C ARG A 110 -6.21 10.80 0.13
N ASP A 111 -5.69 11.37 1.20
CA ASP A 111 -5.33 12.79 1.25
C ASP A 111 -4.16 13.10 0.31
N GLN A 112 -3.24 12.15 0.13
CA GLN A 112 -2.17 12.27 -0.86
C GLN A 112 -2.71 12.24 -2.30
N PHE A 113 -3.66 11.35 -2.61
CA PHE A 113 -4.32 11.32 -3.92
C PHE A 113 -5.04 12.64 -4.22
N LYS A 114 -5.73 13.22 -3.22
CA LYS A 114 -6.35 14.55 -3.33
C LYS A 114 -5.32 15.64 -3.63
N ARG A 115 -4.17 15.66 -2.95
CA ARG A 115 -3.08 16.62 -3.21
C ARG A 115 -2.52 16.50 -4.63
N MET A 116 -2.51 15.29 -5.17
CA MET A 116 -2.11 15.00 -6.56
C MET A 116 -3.22 15.27 -7.58
N LYS A 117 -4.40 15.72 -7.15
CA LYS A 117 -5.59 15.89 -8.00
C LYS A 117 -6.05 14.59 -8.68
N ILE A 118 -5.78 13.43 -8.06
CA ILE A 118 -6.31 12.13 -8.49
C ILE A 118 -7.66 11.90 -7.79
N THR A 119 -8.74 11.99 -8.56
CA THR A 119 -10.13 11.83 -8.09
C THR A 119 -10.71 10.48 -8.51
N SER A 120 -11.87 10.11 -7.98
CA SER A 120 -12.58 8.86 -8.29
C SER A 120 -12.96 8.68 -9.76
N GLU A 121 -12.93 9.77 -10.54
CA GLU A 121 -13.22 9.78 -11.97
C GLU A 121 -12.00 9.34 -12.80
N GLN A 122 -10.81 9.32 -12.21
CA GLN A 122 -9.56 8.97 -12.90
C GLN A 122 -9.23 7.48 -12.71
N PRO A 123 -8.75 6.77 -13.75
CA PRO A 123 -8.39 5.35 -13.66
C PRO A 123 -7.36 5.03 -12.56
N LEU A 124 -6.43 5.95 -12.32
CA LEU A 124 -5.39 5.86 -11.28
C LEU A 124 -5.96 5.75 -9.86
N TYR A 125 -7.21 6.19 -9.62
CA TYR A 125 -7.86 6.05 -8.32
C TYR A 125 -8.10 4.59 -7.90
N SER A 126 -8.10 3.66 -8.86
CA SER A 126 -8.17 2.22 -8.59
C SER A 126 -7.04 1.73 -7.67
N VAL A 127 -5.86 2.36 -7.70
CA VAL A 127 -4.72 2.01 -6.83
C VAL A 127 -5.06 2.28 -5.35
N TYR A 128 -5.78 3.35 -5.06
CA TYR A 128 -6.25 3.65 -3.71
C TYR A 128 -7.28 2.61 -3.24
N ASN A 129 -8.25 2.26 -4.10
CA ASN A 129 -9.24 1.22 -3.78
C ASN A 129 -8.57 -0.14 -3.53
N ASN A 130 -7.59 -0.50 -4.35
CA ASN A 130 -6.80 -1.72 -4.19
C ASN A 130 -6.02 -1.72 -2.87
N TYR A 131 -5.53 -0.56 -2.43
CA TYR A 131 -4.87 -0.44 -1.13
C TYR A 131 -5.84 -0.59 0.05
N LEU A 132 -7.06 -0.04 -0.05
CA LEU A 132 -8.11 -0.28 0.95
C LEU A 132 -8.40 -1.77 1.11
N ALA A 133 -8.56 -2.46 -0.02
CA ALA A 133 -8.75 -3.91 -0.04
C ALA A 133 -7.57 -4.62 0.64
N TRP A 134 -6.34 -4.28 0.23
CA TRP A 134 -5.12 -4.85 0.80
C TRP A 134 -5.01 -4.63 2.32
N LEU A 135 -5.37 -3.45 2.83
CA LEU A 135 -5.38 -3.17 4.26
C LEU A 135 -6.41 -4.02 5.01
N ARG A 136 -7.60 -4.22 4.45
CA ARG A 136 -8.64 -5.09 5.06
C ARG A 136 -8.19 -6.54 5.14
N ILE A 137 -7.38 -6.98 4.17
CA ILE A 137 -6.84 -8.34 4.10
C ILE A 137 -5.73 -8.54 5.13
N HIS A 138 -4.77 -7.62 5.18
CA HIS A 138 -3.52 -7.82 5.92
C HIS A 138 -3.51 -7.18 7.32
N TYR A 139 -4.38 -6.19 7.57
CA TYR A 139 -4.43 -5.40 8.80
C TYR A 139 -5.87 -5.02 9.19
N PRO A 140 -6.76 -6.00 9.41
CA PRO A 140 -8.13 -5.73 9.85
C PRO A 140 -8.11 -4.98 11.20
N LYS A 141 -8.94 -3.93 11.34
CA LYS A 141 -9.09 -3.21 12.61
C LYS A 141 -10.13 -3.90 13.49
N GLY A 142 -9.71 -4.29 14.69
CA GLY A 142 -10.58 -4.63 15.83
C GLY A 142 -11.68 -5.63 15.49
N ASP A 143 -12.93 -5.20 15.62
CA ASP A 143 -14.14 -6.02 15.64
C ASP A 143 -14.58 -6.57 14.28
N GLN A 144 -13.77 -6.43 13.23
CA GLN A 144 -14.05 -7.11 11.97
C GLN A 144 -13.72 -8.60 12.12
N PRO A 145 -14.71 -9.51 11.94
CA PRO A 145 -14.45 -10.94 12.05
C PRO A 145 -13.30 -11.29 11.12
N LYS A 146 -12.28 -11.97 11.66
CA LYS A 146 -11.12 -12.46 10.91
C LYS A 146 -11.64 -13.08 9.62
N THR A 147 -11.33 -12.45 8.48
CA THR A 147 -11.54 -13.08 7.18
C THR A 147 -10.70 -14.35 7.20
N THR A 148 -11.35 -15.51 7.24
CA THR A 148 -10.65 -16.78 7.15
C THR A 148 -9.93 -16.84 5.82
N ASP A 149 -8.85 -17.61 5.72
CA ASP A 149 -8.13 -17.78 4.45
C ASP A 149 -9.09 -18.19 3.32
N ILE A 150 -10.11 -18.99 3.64
CA ILE A 150 -11.21 -19.36 2.75
C ILE A 150 -12.05 -18.15 2.33
N ALA A 151 -12.54 -17.34 3.28
CA ALA A 151 -13.30 -16.13 2.96
C ALA A 151 -12.48 -15.14 2.13
N PHE A 152 -11.16 -15.15 2.32
CA PHE A 152 -10.24 -14.31 1.54
C PHE A 152 -10.16 -14.76 0.08
N LEU A 153 -10.23 -16.07 -0.22
CA LEU A 153 -10.26 -16.55 -1.60
C LEU A 153 -11.51 -16.08 -2.37
N PHE A 154 -12.62 -15.86 -1.67
CA PHE A 154 -13.90 -15.41 -2.24
C PHE A 154 -14.17 -13.93 -1.93
N ASN A 155 -13.13 -13.09 -1.99
CA ASN A 155 -13.29 -11.65 -1.85
C ASN A 155 -13.56 -10.99 -3.21
N ARG A 156 -14.52 -10.05 -3.25
CA ARG A 156 -14.96 -9.40 -4.50
C ARG A 156 -13.82 -8.73 -5.26
N ASP A 157 -12.85 -8.13 -4.59
CA ASP A 157 -11.72 -7.47 -5.25
C ASP A 157 -10.77 -8.47 -5.92
N ARG A 158 -10.63 -9.68 -5.37
CA ARG A 158 -9.87 -10.75 -6.02
C ARG A 158 -10.58 -11.25 -7.26
N ILE A 159 -11.91 -11.35 -7.22
CA ILE A 159 -12.69 -11.74 -8.39
C ILE A 159 -12.60 -10.65 -9.47
N ASN A 160 -12.77 -9.38 -9.09
CA ASN A 160 -12.58 -8.24 -9.99
C ASN A 160 -11.17 -8.22 -10.61
N ARG A 161 -10.14 -8.65 -9.85
CA ARG A 161 -8.78 -8.78 -10.36
C ARG A 161 -8.63 -9.98 -11.30
N ALA A 162 -9.18 -11.14 -10.95
CA ALA A 162 -9.16 -12.32 -11.81
C ALA A 162 -9.80 -12.05 -13.18
N GLN A 163 -10.85 -11.22 -13.22
CA GLN A 163 -11.46 -10.77 -14.48
C GLN A 163 -10.52 -9.94 -15.39
N LYS A 164 -9.43 -9.37 -14.85
CA LYS A 164 -8.52 -8.45 -15.57
C LYS A 164 -7.10 -8.98 -15.73
N ASP A 165 -6.72 -9.98 -14.95
CA ASP A 165 -5.36 -10.52 -14.83
C ASP A 165 -5.43 -12.04 -14.91
N ALA A 166 -5.19 -12.59 -16.11
CA ALA A 166 -5.28 -14.01 -16.39
C ALA A 166 -4.27 -14.85 -15.56
N GLU A 167 -3.09 -14.31 -15.28
CA GLU A 167 -2.09 -15.02 -14.46
C GLU A 167 -2.56 -15.13 -13.00
N PHE A 168 -3.17 -14.07 -12.48
CA PHE A 168 -3.78 -14.10 -11.16
C PHE A 168 -5.02 -14.97 -11.09
N GLU A 169 -5.84 -14.98 -12.15
CA GLU A 169 -7.01 -15.84 -12.25
C GLU A 169 -6.62 -17.32 -12.09
N ILE A 170 -5.62 -17.79 -12.85
CA ILE A 170 -5.11 -19.16 -12.74
C ILE A 170 -4.62 -19.45 -11.32
N LYS A 171 -3.91 -18.52 -10.68
CA LYS A 171 -3.46 -18.66 -9.28
C LYS A 171 -4.63 -18.71 -8.30
N LEU A 172 -5.72 -17.98 -8.57
CA LEU A 172 -6.92 -18.00 -7.75
C LEU A 172 -7.64 -19.34 -7.87
N PHE A 173 -7.78 -19.87 -9.08
CA PHE A 173 -8.39 -21.16 -9.37
C PHE A 173 -7.62 -22.32 -8.71
N ALA A 174 -6.29 -22.32 -8.84
CA ALA A 174 -5.44 -23.29 -8.16
C ALA A 174 -5.63 -23.23 -6.64
N LYS A 175 -5.78 -22.03 -6.07
CA LYS A 175 -6.05 -21.87 -4.63
C LYS A 175 -7.41 -22.38 -4.22
N TRP A 176 -8.47 -22.10 -4.99
CA TRP A 176 -9.80 -22.67 -4.76
C TRP A 176 -9.73 -24.20 -4.75
N LYS A 177 -9.10 -24.81 -5.77
CA LYS A 177 -8.95 -26.26 -5.82
C LYS A 177 -8.13 -26.82 -4.66
N SER A 178 -7.03 -26.17 -4.28
CA SER A 178 -6.19 -26.61 -3.14
C SER A 178 -6.89 -26.49 -1.79
N ALA A 179 -7.87 -25.58 -1.69
CA ALA A 179 -8.74 -25.43 -0.52
C ALA A 179 -9.99 -26.33 -0.61
N ASP A 180 -9.95 -27.33 -1.51
CA ASP A 180 -10.98 -28.34 -1.75
C ASP A 180 -12.34 -27.79 -2.19
N PHE A 181 -12.35 -26.65 -2.87
CA PHE A 181 -13.53 -26.20 -3.59
C PHE A 181 -13.57 -26.90 -4.95
N ASP A 182 -14.68 -27.58 -5.21
CA ASP A 182 -15.09 -28.08 -6.52
C ASP A 182 -16.03 -27.07 -7.21
N GLU A 183 -16.61 -27.47 -8.34
CA GLU A 183 -17.61 -26.68 -9.06
C GLU A 183 -18.72 -26.15 -8.12
N ASN A 184 -19.34 -27.04 -7.36
CA ASN A 184 -20.47 -26.70 -6.49
C ASN A 184 -20.03 -25.79 -5.34
N GLY A 185 -18.85 -26.05 -4.76
CA GLY A 185 -18.26 -25.25 -3.71
C GLY A 185 -18.00 -23.81 -4.15
N VAL A 186 -17.41 -23.62 -5.33
CA VAL A 186 -17.18 -22.27 -5.89
C VAL A 186 -18.49 -21.58 -6.20
N TYR A 187 -19.42 -22.26 -6.90
CA TYR A 187 -20.72 -21.70 -7.25
C TYR A 187 -21.46 -21.17 -6.01
N ASN A 188 -21.55 -22.00 -4.97
CA ASN A 188 -22.23 -21.64 -3.72
C ASN A 188 -21.59 -20.43 -3.03
N LYS A 189 -20.25 -20.31 -3.06
CA LYS A 189 -19.58 -19.14 -2.51
C LYS A 189 -19.90 -17.88 -3.30
N LEU A 190 -19.87 -17.94 -4.64
CA LEU A 190 -20.22 -16.79 -5.47
C LEU A 190 -21.70 -16.39 -5.33
N LEU A 191 -22.59 -17.36 -5.13
CA LEU A 191 -23.99 -17.11 -4.85
C LEU A 191 -24.16 -16.32 -3.54
N THR A 192 -23.39 -16.66 -2.50
CA THR A 192 -23.42 -15.89 -1.24
C THR A 192 -22.88 -14.47 -1.37
N MET A 193 -22.08 -14.20 -2.40
CA MET A 193 -21.54 -12.87 -2.70
C MET A 193 -22.45 -12.04 -3.63
N SER A 194 -23.45 -12.66 -4.23
CA SER A 194 -24.29 -12.03 -5.23
C SER A 194 -25.35 -11.14 -4.58
N SER A 195 -25.78 -10.12 -5.31
CA SER A 195 -26.78 -9.15 -4.88
C SER A 195 -28.12 -9.82 -4.54
N SER A 196 -28.38 -10.99 -5.15
CA SER A 196 -29.45 -11.90 -4.77
C SER A 196 -28.89 -13.26 -4.35
N ARG A 197 -29.51 -13.92 -3.38
CA ARG A 197 -29.21 -15.32 -3.02
C ARG A 197 -29.89 -16.36 -3.92
N LYS A 198 -30.53 -15.91 -5.01
CA LYS A 198 -31.28 -16.78 -5.94
C LYS A 198 -30.52 -17.07 -7.23
N ARG A 199 -29.64 -16.15 -7.65
CA ARG A 199 -28.80 -16.28 -8.84
C ARG A 199 -27.46 -15.61 -8.60
N VAL A 200 -26.40 -16.20 -9.15
CA VAL A 200 -25.07 -15.59 -9.17
C VAL A 200 -25.09 -14.37 -10.09
N ASP A 201 -24.57 -13.23 -9.63
CA ASP A 201 -24.44 -12.01 -10.44
C ASP A 201 -23.59 -12.30 -11.69
N ASP A 202 -23.94 -11.70 -12.84
CA ASP A 202 -23.39 -12.08 -14.15
C ASP A 202 -21.85 -12.03 -14.22
N ASP A 203 -21.27 -11.04 -13.56
CA ASP A 203 -19.83 -10.86 -13.55
C ASP A 203 -19.11 -11.93 -12.70
N LEU A 204 -19.74 -12.39 -11.61
CA LEU A 204 -19.26 -13.52 -10.81
C LEU A 204 -19.45 -14.82 -11.58
N TYR A 205 -20.59 -14.98 -12.25
CA TYR A 205 -20.89 -16.17 -13.05
C TYR A 205 -19.90 -16.34 -14.21
N ALA A 206 -19.45 -15.25 -14.83
CA ALA A 206 -18.41 -15.31 -15.84
C ALA A 206 -17.08 -15.88 -15.30
N VAL A 207 -16.71 -15.58 -14.05
CA VAL A 207 -15.51 -16.14 -13.41
C VAL A 207 -15.71 -17.62 -13.10
N TYR A 208 -16.92 -18.00 -12.66
CA TYR A 208 -17.28 -19.40 -12.44
C TYR A 208 -17.14 -20.25 -13.71
N VAL A 209 -17.67 -19.79 -14.84
CA VAL A 209 -17.55 -20.52 -16.12
C VAL A 209 -16.08 -20.73 -16.51
N ARG A 210 -15.23 -19.71 -16.33
CA ARG A 210 -13.78 -19.86 -16.58
C ARG A 210 -13.11 -20.83 -15.61
N TYR A 211 -13.57 -20.90 -14.37
CA TYR A 211 -13.10 -21.89 -13.41
C TYR A 211 -13.49 -23.32 -13.82
N LEU A 212 -14.72 -23.55 -14.31
CA LEU A 212 -15.13 -24.86 -14.84
C LEU A 212 -14.22 -25.31 -15.99
N ASN A 213 -14.01 -24.43 -16.97
CA ASN A 213 -13.11 -24.72 -18.08
C ASN A 213 -11.68 -25.03 -17.60
N TRP A 214 -11.20 -24.29 -16.59
CA TRP A 214 -9.89 -24.54 -16.00
C TRP A 214 -9.83 -25.91 -15.29
N LEU A 215 -10.89 -26.32 -14.59
CA LEU A 215 -10.99 -27.64 -13.95
C LEU A 215 -10.98 -28.76 -14.99
N GLU A 216 -11.73 -28.63 -16.08
CA GLU A 216 -11.77 -29.63 -17.16
C GLU A 216 -10.38 -29.88 -17.76
N VAL A 217 -9.59 -28.81 -17.94
CA VAL A 217 -8.25 -28.89 -18.52
C VAL A 217 -7.21 -29.42 -17.53
N ASN A 218 -7.25 -28.97 -16.27
CA ASN A 218 -6.16 -29.20 -15.30
C ASN A 218 -6.45 -30.33 -14.30
N HIS A 219 -7.72 -30.67 -14.12
CA HIS A 219 -8.20 -31.69 -13.19
C HIS A 219 -9.34 -32.51 -13.82
N PRO A 220 -9.13 -33.12 -15.01
CA PRO A 220 -10.17 -33.90 -15.68
C PRO A 220 -10.61 -35.06 -14.79
N LEU A 221 -11.92 -35.25 -14.67
CA LEU A 221 -12.44 -36.44 -14.01
C LEU A 221 -11.98 -37.68 -14.78
N PRO A 222 -11.61 -38.77 -14.08
CA PRO A 222 -11.31 -40.02 -14.75
C PRO A 222 -12.53 -40.44 -15.58
N PRO A 223 -12.33 -40.96 -16.80
CA PRO A 223 -13.43 -41.49 -17.60
C PRO A 223 -14.18 -42.51 -16.77
N LEU A 224 -15.52 -42.41 -16.75
CA LEU A 224 -16.39 -43.33 -16.05
C LEU A 224 -16.08 -44.76 -16.51
N ARG A 225 -15.27 -45.50 -15.72
CA ARG A 225 -15.16 -46.95 -15.89
C ARG A 225 -16.55 -47.50 -15.60
N ASN A 226 -17.21 -47.97 -16.65
CA ASN A 226 -18.45 -48.72 -16.63
C ASN A 226 -18.57 -49.56 -15.35
N ARG A 227 -19.36 -49.09 -14.37
CA ARG A 227 -19.97 -49.98 -13.39
C ARG A 227 -21.18 -50.62 -14.05
N ARG A 228 -20.91 -51.62 -14.89
CA ARG A 228 -21.85 -52.69 -15.17
C ARG A 228 -21.30 -53.94 -14.50
N SER A 229 -21.95 -54.31 -13.41
CA SER A 229 -22.04 -55.67 -12.89
C SER A 229 -23.44 -55.78 -12.28
#